data_AF-A0A412WZI2-F1
#
_entry.id   AF-A0A412WZI2-F1
#
_cell.length_a   1.000
_cell.length_b   1.000
_cell.length_c   1.000
_cell.angle_alpha   90.00
_cell.angle_beta   90.00
_cell.angle_gamma   90.00
#
_symmetry.space_group_name_H-M   'P 1'
#
loop_
_entity.id
_entity.type
_entity.pdbx_description
1 polymer ?
#
loop_
_entity_poly.entity_id
_entity_poly.type
_entity_poly.pdbx_seq_one_letter_code
_entity_poly.pdbx_strand_id
1 'polypeptide(L)'
;MNTSLEIIRSAGTDHLCYRMEDDTFVAVHNPMLSFTEKEDEFEIVPSDNSYRKKLYIYQGQAVRLVPQIYHNGWLALCLELADTEEPYTILTVNLEETDAVGLPDRTFIDINNNPDAMEFLELNHLATDTGYRRGSGWVEYPMVHVNLPLVFQHCPESFNHINIHA
;
A
#
# COMPACT_ATOMS: atom_id res chain seq x y z
N MET A 1 -5.92 9.08 -18.29
CA MET A 1 -5.88 7.67 -18.74
C MET A 1 -6.10 6.82 -17.50
N ASN A 2 -6.95 5.79 -17.56
CA ASN A 2 -7.07 4.85 -16.45
C ASN A 2 -5.90 3.88 -16.56
N THR A 3 -4.91 4.04 -15.70
CA THR A 3 -3.80 3.10 -15.61
C THR A 3 -4.30 1.82 -14.96
N SER A 4 -4.22 0.70 -15.68
CA SER A 4 -4.48 -0.61 -15.10
C SER A 4 -3.25 -1.05 -14.30
N LEU A 5 -3.47 -1.41 -13.04
CA LEU A 5 -2.44 -2.01 -12.19
C LEU A 5 -2.58 -3.52 -12.19
N GLU A 6 -1.44 -4.21 -12.25
CA GLU A 6 -1.33 -5.66 -12.26
C GLU A 6 -0.32 -6.10 -11.19
N ILE A 7 -0.55 -7.27 -10.60
CA ILE A 7 0.43 -7.89 -9.69
C ILE A 7 1.32 -8.80 -10.54
N ILE A 8 2.62 -8.53 -10.53
CA ILE A 8 3.63 -9.32 -11.24
C ILE A 8 4.43 -10.10 -10.22
N ARG A 9 4.48 -11.42 -10.34
CA ARG A 9 5.37 -12.26 -9.53
C ARG A 9 6.62 -12.61 -10.32
N SER A 10 7.78 -12.27 -9.79
CA SER A 10 9.07 -12.68 -10.33
C SER A 10 9.98 -13.16 -9.20
N ALA A 11 10.70 -14.27 -9.43
CA ALA A 11 11.55 -14.93 -8.44
C ALA A 11 10.89 -15.15 -7.06
N GLY A 12 9.57 -15.38 -7.04
CA GLY A 12 8.79 -15.59 -5.81
C GLY A 12 8.39 -14.31 -5.06
N THR A 13 8.66 -13.13 -5.61
CA THR A 13 8.27 -11.83 -5.04
C THR A 13 7.17 -11.18 -5.87
N ASP A 14 6.15 -10.66 -5.20
CA ASP A 14 5.04 -9.94 -5.84
C ASP A 14 5.36 -8.45 -5.93
N HIS A 15 5.09 -7.86 -7.09
CA HIS A 15 5.28 -6.45 -7.37
C HIS A 15 3.98 -5.87 -7.92
N LEU A 16 3.57 -4.69 -7.44
CA LEU A 16 2.46 -3.95 -8.02
C LEU A 16 3.01 -3.10 -9.17
N CYS A 17 2.54 -3.34 -10.38
CA CYS A 17 3.06 -2.71 -11.60
C CYS A 17 1.95 -2.06 -12.41
N TYR A 18 2.30 -1.06 -13.23
CA TYR A 18 1.46 -0.61 -14.32
C TYR A 18 1.96 -1.16 -15.66
N ARG A 19 1.04 -1.44 -16.57
CA ARG A 19 1.35 -1.92 -17.93
C ARG A 19 1.65 -0.74 -18.88
N MET A 20 2.75 -0.82 -19.62
CA MET A 20 3.11 0.07 -20.73
C MET A 20 2.66 -0.50 -22.09
N GLU A 21 2.73 0.29 -23.17
CA GLU A 21 2.20 -0.10 -24.50
C GLU A 21 2.93 -1.27 -25.17
N ASP A 22 4.14 -1.60 -24.72
CA ASP A 22 5.06 -2.61 -25.28
C ASP A 22 5.05 -3.93 -24.49
N ASP A 23 4.01 -4.19 -23.71
CA ASP A 23 3.91 -5.33 -22.78
C ASP A 23 5.05 -5.35 -21.73
N THR A 24 5.60 -4.16 -21.42
CA THR A 24 6.49 -3.92 -20.28
C THR A 24 5.66 -3.53 -19.05
N PHE A 25 5.95 -4.12 -17.90
CA PHE A 25 5.33 -3.84 -16.61
C PHE A 25 6.32 -3.13 -15.70
N VAL A 26 6.00 -1.92 -15.25
CA VAL A 26 6.90 -1.12 -14.40
C VAL A 26 6.35 -1.05 -12.98
N ALA A 27 7.20 -1.35 -11.99
CA ALA A 27 6.81 -1.38 -10.59
C ALA A 27 6.51 0.03 -10.05
N VAL A 28 5.36 0.20 -9.40
CA VAL A 28 4.90 1.52 -8.93
C VAL A 28 5.82 2.14 -7.87
N HIS A 29 6.50 1.31 -7.07
CA HIS A 29 7.39 1.74 -6.00
C HIS A 29 8.81 2.06 -6.48
N ASN A 30 9.19 1.56 -7.66
CA ASN A 30 10.52 1.70 -8.21
C ASN A 30 10.45 1.74 -9.74
N PRO A 31 10.45 2.91 -10.37
CA PRO A 31 10.39 3.06 -11.83
C PRO A 31 11.55 2.41 -12.60
N MET A 32 12.65 2.06 -11.91
CA MET A 32 13.79 1.36 -12.50
C MET A 32 13.62 -0.16 -12.52
N LEU A 33 12.56 -0.69 -11.89
CA LEU A 33 12.22 -2.10 -11.89
C LEU A 33 11.09 -2.35 -12.89
N SER A 34 11.39 -3.09 -13.94
CA SER A 34 10.46 -3.46 -15.00
C SER A 34 10.56 -4.93 -15.35
N PHE A 35 9.50 -5.46 -15.97
CA PHE A 35 9.40 -6.83 -16.47
C PHE A 35 8.81 -6.81 -17.88
N THR A 36 9.47 -7.42 -18.85
CA THR A 36 9.05 -7.38 -20.25
C THR A 36 8.69 -8.76 -20.76
N GLU A 37 7.51 -8.90 -21.37
CA GLU A 37 7.08 -10.18 -21.94
C GLU A 37 8.13 -10.74 -22.93
N LYS A 38 8.44 -12.04 -22.80
CA LYS A 38 9.45 -12.79 -23.59
C LYS A 38 10.92 -12.47 -23.29
N GLU A 39 11.21 -11.44 -22.50
CA GLU A 39 12.57 -11.13 -22.03
C GLU A 39 12.78 -11.61 -20.60
N ASP A 40 11.80 -11.38 -19.73
CA ASP A 40 11.86 -11.74 -18.31
C ASP A 40 10.98 -12.95 -17.94
N GLU A 41 11.38 -13.67 -16.90
CA GLU A 41 10.58 -14.72 -16.28
C GLU A 41 9.70 -14.15 -15.16
N PHE A 42 8.39 -14.07 -15.42
CA PHE A 42 7.39 -13.64 -14.45
C PHE A 42 6.01 -14.25 -14.75
N GLU A 43 5.10 -14.13 -13.79
CA GLU A 43 3.68 -14.41 -13.96
C GLU A 43 2.82 -13.20 -13.58
N ILE A 44 1.72 -12.98 -14.31
CA ILE A 44 0.69 -12.02 -13.92
C ILE A 44 -0.23 -12.73 -12.93
N VAL A 45 -0.23 -12.25 -11.69
CA VAL A 45 -1.05 -12.81 -10.60
C VAL A 45 -2.43 -12.16 -10.65
N PRO A 46 -3.52 -12.94 -10.79
CA PRO A 46 -4.87 -12.39 -10.76
C PRO A 46 -5.21 -11.88 -9.36
N SER A 47 -5.88 -10.72 -9.29
CA SER A 47 -6.35 -10.16 -8.02
C SER A 47 -7.32 -11.10 -7.30
N ASP A 48 -7.08 -11.38 -6.03
CA ASP A 48 -8.02 -12.11 -5.19
C ASP A 48 -9.06 -11.16 -4.59
N ASN A 49 -10.26 -11.17 -5.17
CA ASN A 49 -11.38 -10.34 -4.71
C ASN A 49 -11.89 -10.71 -3.30
N SER A 50 -11.43 -11.81 -2.70
CA SER A 50 -11.75 -12.14 -1.30
C SER A 50 -11.25 -11.08 -0.32
N TYR A 51 -10.11 -10.42 -0.64
CA TYR A 51 -9.52 -9.37 0.20
C TYR A 51 -10.40 -8.13 0.33
N ARG A 52 -11.21 -7.81 -0.68
CA ARG A 52 -12.19 -6.71 -0.64
C ARG A 52 -13.23 -6.87 0.48
N LYS A 53 -13.47 -8.11 0.93
CA LYS A 53 -14.41 -8.44 2.01
C LYS A 53 -13.70 -8.95 3.26
N LYS A 54 -12.38 -8.96 3.27
CA LYS A 54 -11.60 -9.48 4.39
C LYS A 54 -11.82 -8.60 5.61
N LEU A 55 -12.23 -9.24 6.70
CA LEU A 55 -12.41 -8.59 7.99
C LEU A 55 -11.17 -8.82 8.84
N TYR A 56 -10.79 -7.78 9.57
CA TYR A 56 -9.76 -7.84 10.59
C TYR A 56 -10.33 -7.46 11.94
N ILE A 57 -9.64 -7.83 13.01
CA ILE A 57 -9.91 -7.32 14.35
C ILE A 57 -8.84 -6.29 14.68
N TYR A 58 -9.27 -5.07 15.00
CA TYR A 58 -8.38 -4.00 15.46
C TYR A 58 -9.04 -3.31 16.65
N GLN A 59 -8.36 -3.27 17.80
CA GLN A 59 -8.87 -2.71 19.05
C GLN A 59 -10.26 -3.24 19.47
N GLY A 60 -10.50 -4.53 19.21
CA GLY A 60 -11.77 -5.20 19.50
C GLY A 60 -12.90 -4.93 18.51
N GLN A 61 -12.68 -4.10 17.49
CA GLN A 61 -13.64 -3.81 16.42
C GLN A 61 -13.37 -4.68 15.20
N ALA A 62 -14.44 -5.13 14.54
CA ALA A 62 -14.36 -5.73 13.22
C ALA A 62 -14.22 -4.61 12.17
N VAL A 63 -13.13 -4.61 11.41
CA VAL A 63 -12.77 -3.55 10.48
C VAL A 63 -12.41 -4.09 9.09
N ARG A 64 -12.49 -3.23 8.08
CA ARG A 64 -11.90 -3.47 6.75
C ARG A 64 -10.76 -2.49 6.52
N LEU A 65 -9.74 -2.95 5.80
CA LEU A 65 -8.67 -2.08 5.31
C LEU A 65 -9.13 -1.41 4.01
N VAL A 66 -9.17 -0.08 4.00
CA VAL A 66 -9.51 0.71 2.82
C VAL A 66 -8.40 1.72 2.59
N PRO A 67 -7.34 1.35 1.86
CA PRO A 67 -6.23 2.26 1.60
C PRO A 67 -6.73 3.49 0.82
N GLN A 68 -6.09 4.63 1.06
CA GLN A 68 -6.31 5.87 0.33
C GLN A 68 -4.96 6.50 -0.02
N ILE A 69 -4.97 7.58 -0.79
CA ILE A 69 -3.77 8.33 -1.18
C ILE A 69 -3.89 9.74 -0.62
N TYR A 70 -2.89 10.17 0.15
CA TYR A 70 -2.79 11.56 0.58
C TYR A 70 -2.65 12.49 -0.63
N HIS A 71 -2.97 13.78 -0.45
CA HIS A 71 -2.96 14.75 -1.54
C HIS A 71 -1.62 14.86 -2.30
N ASN A 72 -0.50 14.53 -1.64
CA ASN A 72 0.85 14.52 -2.20
C ASN A 72 1.29 13.12 -2.69
N GLY A 73 0.36 12.19 -2.92
CA GLY A 73 0.65 10.88 -3.54
C GLY A 73 1.13 9.78 -2.59
N TRP A 74 1.32 10.06 -1.30
CA TRP A 74 1.75 9.05 -0.32
C TRP A 74 0.59 8.16 0.14
N LEU A 75 0.90 6.90 0.48
CA LEU A 75 -0.12 5.93 0.88
C LEU A 75 -0.65 6.19 2.30
N ALA A 76 -1.98 6.22 2.42
CA ALA A 76 -2.70 6.21 3.68
C ALA A 76 -3.33 4.83 3.93
N LEU A 77 -3.08 4.23 5.09
CA LEU A 77 -3.73 2.97 5.49
C LEU A 77 -4.91 3.30 6.42
N CYS A 78 -6.12 3.31 5.86
CA CYS A 78 -7.34 3.63 6.61
C CYS A 78 -8.10 2.35 6.97
N LEU A 79 -8.75 2.38 8.13
CA LEU A 79 -9.68 1.35 8.57
C LEU A 79 -11.10 1.92 8.59
N GLU A 80 -12.07 1.12 8.16
CA GLU A 80 -13.50 1.40 8.32
C GLU A 80 -14.16 0.32 9.19
N LEU A 81 -15.24 0.66 9.88
CA LEU A 81 -16.05 -0.30 10.61
C LEU A 81 -16.76 -1.25 9.63
N ALA A 82 -16.70 -2.56 9.91
CA ALA A 82 -17.21 -3.56 8.99
C ALA A 82 -18.74 -3.57 8.84
N ASP A 83 -19.47 -3.07 9.84
CA ASP A 83 -20.93 -3.05 9.90
C ASP A 83 -21.54 -1.76 9.35
N THR A 84 -20.88 -0.61 9.55
CA THR A 84 -21.38 0.71 9.12
C THR A 84 -20.65 1.31 7.93
N GLU A 85 -19.48 0.80 7.55
CA GLU A 85 -18.58 1.40 6.55
C GLU A 85 -18.12 2.83 6.92
N GLU A 86 -18.31 3.24 8.18
CA GLU A 86 -17.84 4.53 8.65
C GLU A 86 -16.32 4.49 8.87
N PRO A 87 -15.59 5.59 8.55
CA PRO A 87 -14.17 5.69 8.85
C PRO A 87 -13.91 5.47 10.34
N TYR A 88 -13.02 4.53 10.66
CA TYR A 88 -12.67 4.18 12.04
C TYR A 88 -11.40 4.91 12.49
N THR A 89 -10.31 4.74 11.75
CA THR A 89 -9.03 5.41 12.02
C THR A 89 -8.14 5.40 10.78
N ILE A 90 -7.09 6.22 10.79
CA ILE A 90 -6.01 6.19 9.81
C ILE A 90 -4.75 5.77 10.56
N LEU A 91 -4.16 4.63 10.15
CA LEU A 91 -2.99 4.05 10.82
C LEU A 91 -1.70 4.78 10.45
N THR A 92 -1.69 5.52 9.35
CA THR A 92 -0.53 6.25 8.84
C THR A 92 -0.59 7.73 9.20
N VAL A 93 0.57 8.36 9.21
CA VAL A 93 0.72 9.81 9.21
C VAL A 93 1.54 10.23 7.99
N ASN A 94 1.11 11.29 7.32
CA ASN A 94 1.90 11.91 6.27
C ASN A 94 2.85 12.93 6.88
N LEU A 95 4.15 12.64 6.89
CA LEU A 95 5.17 13.62 7.27
C LEU A 95 6.07 14.00 6.08
N GLU A 96 5.64 13.68 4.86
CA GLU A 96 6.33 14.02 3.63
C GLU A 96 5.78 15.33 3.09
N GLU A 97 6.67 16.27 2.76
CA GLU A 97 6.26 17.57 2.21
C GLU A 97 6.19 17.55 0.68
N THR A 98 6.98 16.68 0.04
CA THR A 98 7.07 16.57 -1.41
C THR A 98 6.11 15.54 -1.97
N ASP A 99 5.64 15.79 -3.19
CA ASP A 99 4.86 14.83 -3.94
C ASP A 99 5.64 13.53 -4.15
N ALA A 100 4.95 12.41 -3.98
CA ALA A 100 5.48 11.09 -4.28
C ALA A 100 5.68 10.92 -5.79
N VAL A 101 6.78 10.26 -6.15
CA VAL A 101 7.01 9.75 -7.50
C VAL A 101 6.53 8.30 -7.53
N GLY A 102 5.58 7.97 -8.41
CA GLY A 102 4.93 6.67 -8.42
C GLY A 102 4.06 6.46 -7.17
N LEU A 103 4.26 5.32 -6.52
CA LEU A 103 3.69 5.01 -5.22
C LEU A 103 4.75 4.34 -4.34
N PRO A 104 5.40 5.08 -3.43
CA PRO A 104 6.36 4.52 -2.49
C PRO A 104 5.75 3.36 -1.69
N ASP A 105 6.50 2.28 -1.54
CA ASP A 105 6.18 1.14 -0.70
C ASP A 105 6.54 1.39 0.78
N ARG A 106 6.65 2.65 1.20
CA ARG A 106 7.01 3.03 2.56
C ARG A 106 6.14 4.16 3.06
N THR A 107 5.78 4.08 4.33
CA THR A 107 4.94 5.10 4.98
C THR A 107 5.24 5.12 6.49
N PHE A 108 4.82 6.21 7.15
CA PHE A 108 4.97 6.38 8.59
C PHE A 108 3.69 6.01 9.32
N ILE A 109 3.82 5.29 10.43
CA ILE A 109 2.70 4.79 11.23
C ILE A 109 2.46 5.67 12.44
N ASP A 110 1.21 6.10 12.65
CA ASP A 110 0.79 6.93 13.76
C ASP A 110 0.54 6.11 15.02
N ILE A 111 1.62 5.59 15.63
CA ILE A 111 1.54 4.79 16.86
C ILE A 111 1.06 5.58 18.09
N ASN A 112 0.95 6.91 17.98
CA ASN A 112 0.58 7.75 19.12
C ASN A 112 -0.93 7.80 19.29
N ASN A 113 -1.67 7.86 18.18
CA ASN A 113 -3.11 7.70 18.18
C ASN A 113 -3.52 6.22 18.02
N ASN A 114 -2.65 5.38 17.46
CA ASN A 114 -2.91 3.98 17.15
C ASN A 114 -1.79 3.06 17.70
N PRO A 115 -1.69 2.86 19.03
CA PRO A 115 -0.58 2.14 19.66
C PRO A 115 -0.41 0.70 19.17
N ASP A 116 -1.49 0.06 18.73
CA ASP A 116 -1.50 -1.33 18.26
C ASP A 116 -1.27 -1.44 16.74
N ALA A 117 -1.07 -0.32 16.03
CA ALA A 117 -0.99 -0.30 14.56
C ALA A 117 0.16 -1.14 14.01
N MET A 118 1.33 -1.08 14.65
CA MET A 118 2.51 -1.85 14.20
C MET A 118 2.24 -3.35 14.29
N GLU A 119 1.79 -3.82 15.46
CA GLU A 119 1.44 -5.24 15.67
C GLU A 119 0.35 -5.70 14.69
N PHE A 120 -0.70 -4.88 14.51
CA PHE A 120 -1.75 -5.16 13.54
C PHE A 120 -1.22 -5.33 12.11
N LEU A 121 -0.35 -4.43 11.64
CA LEU A 121 0.17 -4.47 10.28
C LEU A 121 1.09 -5.66 10.05
N GLU A 122 1.96 -5.98 11.02
CA GLU A 122 2.91 -7.10 10.93
C GLU A 122 2.22 -8.46 11.02
N LEU A 123 1.29 -8.64 11.98
CA LEU A 123 0.53 -9.88 12.15
C LEU A 123 -0.31 -10.24 10.91
N ASN A 124 -0.77 -9.22 10.18
CA ASN A 124 -1.57 -9.40 8.97
C ASN A 124 -0.74 -9.36 7.68
N HIS A 125 0.59 -9.28 7.78
CA HIS A 125 1.53 -9.22 6.65
C HIS A 125 1.30 -8.03 5.71
N LEU A 126 0.67 -6.96 6.21
CA LEU A 126 0.38 -5.75 5.46
C LEU A 126 1.60 -4.84 5.37
N ALA A 127 2.48 -4.90 6.37
CA ALA A 127 3.73 -4.16 6.37
C ALA A 127 4.81 -4.86 7.22
N THR A 128 6.05 -4.41 7.10
CA THR A 128 7.20 -4.88 7.89
C THR A 128 7.95 -3.67 8.44
N ASP A 129 8.34 -3.70 9.73
CA ASP A 129 9.14 -2.62 10.32
C ASP A 129 10.48 -2.46 9.60
N THR A 130 10.83 -1.22 9.26
CA THR A 130 12.15 -0.90 8.68
C THR A 130 13.22 -0.67 9.76
N GLY A 131 12.80 -0.50 11.02
CA GLY A 131 13.64 -0.06 12.13
C GLY A 131 13.94 1.44 12.12
N TYR A 132 13.57 2.16 11.05
CA TYR A 132 13.74 3.61 10.98
C TYR A 132 12.56 4.32 11.65
N ARG A 133 12.89 5.35 12.46
CA ARG A 133 11.93 6.22 13.14
C ARG A 133 12.20 7.67 12.72
N ARG A 134 11.14 8.44 12.44
CA ARG A 134 11.24 9.89 12.21
C ARG A 134 10.58 10.65 13.35
N GLY A 135 11.33 11.59 13.93
CA GLY A 135 10.80 12.55 14.89
C GLY A 135 10.04 13.68 14.19
N SER A 136 8.89 14.07 14.73
CA SER A 136 8.20 15.32 14.42
C SER A 136 7.66 15.93 15.72
N GLY A 137 8.19 17.08 16.11
CA GLY A 137 7.97 17.65 17.43
C GLY A 137 8.57 16.78 18.55
N TRP A 138 7.73 16.34 19.48
CA TRP A 138 8.10 15.50 20.63
C TRP A 138 7.78 14.02 20.42
N VAL A 139 7.45 13.65 19.19
CA VAL A 139 6.82 12.38 18.85
C VAL A 139 7.64 11.69 17.77
N GLU A 140 7.76 10.36 17.88
CA GLU A 140 8.42 9.53 16.88
C GLU A 140 7.41 8.63 16.15
N TYR A 141 7.66 8.44 14.84
CA TYR A 141 6.81 7.65 13.97
C TYR A 141 7.64 6.54 13.29
N PRO A 142 7.29 5.25 13.46
CA PRO A 142 7.86 4.16 12.69
C PRO A 142 7.65 4.32 11.20
N MET A 143 8.68 4.01 10.41
CA MET A 143 8.51 3.75 8.99
C MET A 143 8.42 2.24 8.76
N VAL A 144 7.50 1.84 7.89
CA VAL A 144 7.32 0.43 7.48
C VAL A 144 7.50 0.30 5.97
N HIS A 145 7.92 -0.89 5.53
CA HIS A 145 7.73 -1.35 4.15
C HIS A 145 6.34 -1.95 4.01
N VAL A 146 5.52 -1.41 3.12
CA VAL A 146 4.14 -1.83 2.87
C VAL A 146 4.13 -2.91 1.79
N ASN A 147 3.37 -3.98 2.03
CA ASN A 147 3.08 -4.99 1.01
C ASN A 147 2.05 -4.44 0.03
N LEU A 148 2.50 -3.61 -0.92
CA LEU A 148 1.63 -2.95 -1.90
C LEU A 148 0.74 -3.93 -2.69
N PRO A 149 1.23 -5.09 -3.19
CA PRO A 149 0.36 -6.07 -3.85
C PRO A 149 -0.79 -6.56 -2.98
N LEU A 150 -0.53 -6.81 -1.69
CA LEU A 150 -1.56 -7.24 -0.76
C LEU A 150 -2.53 -6.12 -0.40
N VAL A 151 -2.03 -4.92 -0.10
CA VAL A 151 -2.85 -3.76 0.24
C VAL A 151 -3.74 -3.35 -0.94
N PHE A 152 -3.20 -3.37 -2.16
CA PHE A 152 -3.93 -3.10 -3.40
C PHE A 152 -5.19 -3.97 -3.54
N GLN A 153 -5.12 -5.25 -3.20
CA GLN A 153 -6.25 -6.18 -3.34
C GLN A 153 -7.46 -5.83 -2.45
N HIS A 154 -7.29 -5.01 -1.41
CA HIS A 154 -8.39 -4.60 -0.55
C HIS A 154 -9.28 -3.54 -1.19
N CYS A 155 -8.67 -2.58 -1.91
CA CYS A 155 -9.40 -1.53 -2.63
C CYS A 155 -8.60 -1.05 -3.86
N PRO A 156 -8.60 -1.80 -4.97
CA PRO A 156 -7.90 -1.42 -6.20
C PRO A 156 -8.29 -0.02 -6.71
N GLU A 157 -9.54 0.37 -6.52
CA GLU A 157 -10.08 1.64 -7.00
C GLU A 157 -9.40 2.86 -6.35
N SER A 158 -8.90 2.71 -5.11
CA SER A 158 -8.16 3.77 -4.41
C SER A 158 -6.86 4.15 -5.11
N PHE A 159 -6.34 3.30 -6.00
CA PHE A 159 -5.06 3.50 -6.68
C PHE A 159 -5.22 4.10 -8.08
N ASN A 160 -6.44 4.37 -8.55
CA ASN A 160 -6.68 4.87 -9.92
C ASN A 160 -6.01 6.22 -10.23
N HIS A 161 -5.61 6.99 -9.21
CA HIS A 161 -5.05 8.34 -9.33
C HIS A 161 -3.61 8.46 -8.82
N ILE A 162 -2.88 7.34 -8.67
CA ILE A 162 -1.47 7.41 -8.28
C ILE A 162 -0.63 8.10 -9.36
N ASN A 163 0.36 8.88 -8.93
CA ASN A 163 1.18 9.67 -9.84
C ASN A 163 2.28 8.83 -10.50
N ILE A 164 1.94 8.10 -11.56
CA ILE A 164 2.90 7.28 -12.32
C ILE A 164 3.68 8.06 -13.40
N HIS A 165 3.42 9.36 -13.55
CA HIS A 165 4.05 10.20 -14.56
C HIS A 165 4.76 11.37 -13.88
N ALA A 166 6.03 11.17 -13.52
CA ALA A 166 6.93 12.24 -13.13
C ALA A 166 7.84 12.63 -14.30
#